data_AF-A0A0C3PJ26-F1
#
_entry.id   AF-A0A0C3PJ26-F1
#
_cell.length_a   1.000
_cell.length_b   1.000
_cell.length_c   1.000
_cell.angle_alpha   90.00
_cell.angle_beta   90.00
_cell.angle_gamma   90.00
#
_symmetry.space_group_name_H-M   'P 1'
#
loop_
_entity.id
_entity.type
_entity.pdbx_description
1 polymer ?
#
loop_
_entity_poly.entity_id
_entity_poly.type
_entity_poly.pdbx_seq_one_letter_code
_entity_poly.pdbx_strand_id
1 'polypeptide(L)'
;MFIAIVGTRCAGKSVVEDYLISKGFIAVHLATEILGANRVFATPGELLEYVTRHWQSNFVTVDLTSLELISPFIKRPFFLLIKVDAPLLQRYRRHGFDRNPLSLEEFVRQDDDRVFGTLGLHAIRPFVKVNVLNTFQTVPDLYSHLDSINVLSTERLRPRWDSYFMTLADLASQRSNCMKRRVGAILVRDNRIVATGYNGTPRGVKNCNEGGCAHCNGVSIANGTDCLCLHAEENALLEAGRDRVGPNAILYCNTCPCLKCTIKIIQSGVKEVVYHLSYKVDEDSARLFQEAGIHIRRHFPTTIV
;
A
#
# COMPACT_ATOMS: atom_id res chain seq x y z
N MET A 1 -9.95 -4.17 -15.45
CA MET A 1 -9.66 -4.48 -14.01
C MET A 1 -10.67 -5.50 -13.53
N PHE A 2 -10.26 -6.55 -12.81
CA PHE A 2 -11.20 -7.52 -12.23
C PHE A 2 -11.17 -7.42 -10.71
N ILE A 3 -12.30 -7.10 -10.09
CA ILE A 3 -12.45 -6.96 -8.64
C ILE A 3 -13.23 -8.15 -8.07
N ALA A 4 -12.68 -8.80 -7.07
CA ALA A 4 -13.44 -9.68 -6.19
C ALA A 4 -13.71 -9.00 -4.85
N ILE A 5 -14.94 -9.13 -4.35
CA ILE A 5 -15.36 -8.56 -3.07
C ILE A 5 -15.60 -9.70 -2.08
N VAL A 6 -14.76 -9.76 -1.04
CA VAL A 6 -14.89 -10.68 0.09
C VAL A 6 -15.27 -9.92 1.36
N GLY A 7 -15.64 -10.64 2.40
CA GLY A 7 -15.89 -10.02 3.71
C GLY A 7 -17.04 -10.64 4.48
N THR A 8 -17.24 -10.12 5.68
CA THR A 8 -18.21 -10.62 6.67
C THR A 8 -19.65 -10.55 6.17
N ARG A 9 -20.52 -11.38 6.77
CA ARG A 9 -21.96 -11.43 6.44
C ARG A 9 -22.62 -10.09 6.75
N CYS A 10 -23.52 -9.61 5.88
CA CYS A 10 -24.23 -8.33 6.04
C CYS A 10 -23.31 -7.08 6.16
N ALA A 11 -22.06 -7.17 5.69
CA ALA A 11 -21.14 -6.05 5.64
C ALA A 11 -21.43 -5.03 4.52
N GLY A 12 -22.35 -5.36 3.59
CA GLY A 12 -22.69 -4.50 2.45
C GLY A 12 -21.88 -4.79 1.18
N LYS A 13 -21.46 -6.05 0.96
CA LYS A 13 -20.73 -6.47 -0.25
C LYS A 13 -21.52 -6.17 -1.54
N SER A 14 -22.81 -6.49 -1.58
CA SER A 14 -23.69 -6.19 -2.71
C SER A 14 -23.79 -4.69 -2.97
N VAL A 15 -23.84 -3.87 -1.93
CA VAL A 15 -23.87 -2.40 -2.06
C VAL A 15 -22.56 -1.88 -2.67
N VAL A 16 -21.42 -2.49 -2.34
CA VAL A 16 -20.13 -2.14 -2.98
C VAL A 16 -20.08 -2.64 -4.42
N GLU A 17 -20.68 -3.79 -4.73
CA GLU A 17 -20.84 -4.28 -6.11
C GLU A 17 -21.71 -3.31 -6.93
N ASP A 18 -22.86 -2.89 -6.41
CA ASP A 18 -23.76 -1.89 -7.02
C ASP A 18 -23.04 -0.57 -7.29
N TYR A 19 -22.21 -0.12 -6.34
CA TYR A 19 -21.33 1.04 -6.55
C TYR A 19 -20.42 0.84 -7.75
N LEU A 20 -19.71 -0.31 -7.83
CA LEU A 20 -18.81 -0.58 -8.95
C LEU A 20 -19.56 -0.68 -10.28
N ILE A 21 -20.74 -1.30 -10.29
CA ILE A 21 -21.62 -1.36 -11.47
C ILE A 21 -22.01 0.06 -11.91
N SER A 22 -22.36 0.95 -10.97
CA SER A 22 -22.66 2.35 -11.28
C SER A 22 -21.47 3.11 -11.88
N LYS A 23 -20.24 2.63 -11.66
CA LYS A 23 -18.99 3.14 -12.25
C LYS A 23 -18.58 2.40 -13.53
N GLY A 24 -19.47 1.57 -14.10
CA GLY A 24 -19.27 0.87 -15.36
C GLY A 24 -18.62 -0.51 -15.24
N PHE A 25 -18.57 -1.11 -14.05
CA PHE A 25 -18.14 -2.51 -13.91
C PHE A 25 -19.25 -3.47 -14.35
N ILE A 26 -18.83 -4.60 -14.90
CA ILE A 26 -19.68 -5.69 -15.34
C ILE A 26 -19.71 -6.75 -14.24
N ALA A 27 -20.87 -6.99 -13.65
CA ALA A 27 -21.06 -8.09 -12.71
C ALA A 27 -20.91 -9.44 -13.42
N VAL A 28 -20.16 -10.36 -12.79
CA VAL A 28 -19.96 -11.74 -13.23
C VAL A 28 -20.16 -12.68 -12.05
N HIS A 29 -20.87 -13.78 -12.29
CA HIS A 29 -21.32 -14.67 -11.22
C HIS A 29 -20.95 -16.13 -11.43
N LEU A 30 -20.84 -16.86 -10.32
CA LEU A 30 -20.72 -18.32 -10.31
C LEU A 30 -22.06 -18.94 -9.95
N ALA A 31 -22.60 -19.80 -10.82
CA ALA A 31 -23.82 -20.57 -10.53
C ALA A 31 -23.79 -21.93 -11.22
N THR A 32 -24.34 -22.95 -10.56
CA THR A 32 -24.43 -24.31 -11.09
C THR A 32 -25.48 -24.46 -12.20
N GLU A 33 -26.49 -23.58 -12.25
CA GLU A 33 -27.54 -23.59 -13.27
C GLU A 33 -27.40 -22.36 -14.16
N ILE A 34 -26.95 -22.55 -15.41
CA ILE A 34 -26.79 -21.48 -16.40
C ILE A 34 -28.18 -21.14 -16.95
N LEU A 35 -28.88 -20.22 -16.29
CA LEU A 35 -30.14 -19.63 -16.79
C LEU A 35 -29.85 -18.63 -17.93
N GLY A 36 -29.22 -19.09 -19.02
CA GLY A 36 -29.09 -18.34 -20.28
C GLY A 36 -28.43 -16.95 -20.22
N ALA A 37 -27.88 -16.55 -19.06
CA ALA A 37 -27.38 -15.20 -18.84
C ALA A 37 -25.91 -15.10 -19.26
N ASN A 38 -25.64 -14.28 -20.27
CA ASN A 38 -24.29 -13.82 -20.59
C ASN A 38 -23.70 -13.20 -19.31
N ARG A 39 -22.69 -13.85 -18.67
CA ARG A 39 -21.94 -13.47 -17.43
C ARG A 39 -22.17 -14.36 -16.20
N VAL A 40 -22.81 -15.52 -16.35
CA VAL A 40 -22.85 -16.57 -15.32
C VAL A 40 -21.97 -17.75 -15.77
N PHE A 41 -21.12 -18.25 -14.87
CA PHE A 41 -20.15 -19.31 -15.16
C PHE A 41 -20.33 -20.49 -14.22
N ALA A 42 -20.18 -21.72 -14.71
CA ALA A 42 -20.35 -22.92 -13.91
C ALA A 42 -19.15 -23.17 -13.00
N THR A 43 -17.95 -22.78 -13.46
CA THR A 43 -16.71 -23.00 -12.72
C THR A 43 -15.85 -21.73 -12.60
N PRO A 44 -15.03 -21.61 -11.55
CA PRO A 44 -14.04 -20.54 -11.44
C PRO A 44 -13.04 -20.52 -12.61
N GLY A 45 -12.78 -21.68 -13.22
CA GLY A 45 -11.91 -21.80 -14.38
C GLY A 45 -12.48 -21.11 -15.62
N GLU A 46 -13.76 -21.35 -15.93
CA GLU A 46 -14.48 -20.67 -17.02
C GLU A 46 -14.54 -19.17 -16.80
N LEU A 47 -14.85 -18.74 -15.57
CA LEU A 47 -14.85 -17.34 -15.20
C LEU A 47 -13.46 -16.71 -15.44
N LEU A 48 -12.40 -17.37 -14.97
CA LEU A 48 -11.03 -16.90 -15.15
C LEU A 48 -10.65 -16.77 -16.63
N GLU A 49 -10.99 -17.77 -17.44
CA GLU A 49 -10.72 -17.75 -18.87
C GLU A 49 -11.45 -16.59 -19.54
N TYR A 50 -12.74 -16.40 -19.23
CA TYR A 50 -13.54 -15.31 -19.77
C TYR A 50 -12.97 -13.94 -19.42
N VAL A 51 -12.70 -13.65 -18.14
CA VAL A 51 -12.18 -12.33 -17.73
C VAL A 51 -10.77 -12.10 -18.25
N THR A 52 -9.98 -13.15 -18.47
CA THR A 52 -8.65 -13.06 -19.06
C THR A 52 -8.71 -12.68 -20.54
N ARG A 53 -9.63 -13.29 -21.31
CA ARG A 53 -9.85 -12.93 -22.73
C ARG A 53 -10.37 -11.50 -22.88
N HIS A 54 -11.14 -11.02 -21.91
CA HIS A 54 -11.75 -9.68 -21.89
C HIS A 54 -11.05 -8.72 -20.91
N TRP A 55 -9.75 -8.87 -20.66
CA TRP A 55 -9.02 -8.16 -19.60
C TRP A 55 -9.10 -6.62 -19.66
N GLN A 56 -9.41 -6.06 -20.84
CA GLN A 56 -9.61 -4.62 -21.05
C GLN A 56 -10.92 -4.09 -20.44
N SER A 57 -11.89 -4.97 -20.19
CA SER A 57 -13.13 -4.62 -19.50
C SER A 57 -12.96 -4.62 -17.97
N ASN A 58 -13.89 -3.95 -17.29
CA ASN A 58 -13.94 -3.92 -15.83
C ASN A 58 -15.00 -4.90 -15.34
N PHE A 59 -14.59 -5.85 -14.49
CA PHE A 59 -15.46 -6.90 -13.96
C PHE A 59 -15.49 -6.86 -12.43
N VAL A 60 -16.62 -7.25 -11.85
CA VAL A 60 -16.80 -7.37 -10.39
C VAL A 60 -17.52 -8.68 -10.06
N THR A 61 -17.15 -9.31 -8.95
CA THR A 61 -17.86 -10.47 -8.40
C THR A 61 -17.84 -10.49 -6.87
N VAL A 62 -18.89 -11.04 -6.27
CA VAL A 62 -19.00 -11.33 -4.82
C VAL A 62 -18.88 -12.83 -4.50
N ASP A 63 -18.69 -13.68 -5.52
CA ASP A 63 -18.85 -15.15 -5.39
C ASP A 63 -17.54 -15.88 -5.03
N LEU A 64 -16.39 -15.23 -5.22
CA LEU A 64 -15.09 -15.79 -4.85
C LEU A 64 -14.86 -15.66 -3.33
N THR A 65 -15.46 -16.58 -2.56
CA THR A 65 -15.57 -16.47 -1.09
C THR A 65 -14.54 -17.24 -0.28
N SER A 66 -13.73 -18.09 -0.91
CA SER A 66 -12.70 -18.91 -0.26
C SER A 66 -11.32 -18.72 -0.92
N LEU A 67 -10.26 -19.07 -0.20
CA LEU A 67 -8.90 -19.01 -0.73
C LEU A 67 -8.73 -19.90 -1.98
N GLU A 68 -9.36 -21.07 -1.99
CA GLU A 68 -9.31 -22.00 -3.13
C GLU A 68 -9.85 -21.35 -4.41
N LEU A 69 -11.02 -20.70 -4.31
CA LEU A 69 -11.67 -19.99 -5.42
C LEU A 69 -10.85 -18.79 -5.89
N ILE A 70 -10.19 -18.08 -4.98
CA ILE A 70 -9.44 -16.84 -5.28
C ILE A 70 -8.02 -17.14 -5.80
N SER A 71 -7.41 -18.25 -5.39
CA SER A 71 -6.01 -18.58 -5.67
C SER A 71 -5.58 -18.50 -7.15
N PRO A 72 -6.41 -18.88 -8.15
CA PRO A 72 -6.05 -18.76 -9.55
C PRO A 72 -6.00 -17.31 -10.04
N PHE A 73 -6.76 -16.42 -9.40
CA PHE A 73 -6.92 -15.03 -9.82
C PHE A 73 -5.85 -14.10 -9.23
N ILE A 74 -5.38 -14.36 -8.01
CA ILE A 74 -4.34 -13.53 -7.32
C ILE A 74 -3.08 -13.35 -8.18
N LYS A 75 -2.74 -14.34 -9.00
CA LYS A 75 -1.54 -14.32 -9.84
C LYS A 75 -1.67 -13.37 -11.04
N ARG A 76 -2.86 -12.84 -11.32
CA ARG A 76 -3.14 -12.03 -12.51
C ARG A 76 -2.91 -10.55 -12.20
N PRO A 77 -2.19 -9.81 -13.07
CA PRO A 77 -1.83 -8.41 -12.82
C PRO A 77 -3.03 -7.44 -12.88
N PHE A 78 -4.19 -7.91 -13.32
CA PHE A 78 -5.42 -7.13 -13.40
C PHE A 78 -6.43 -7.46 -12.29
N PHE A 79 -6.10 -8.37 -11.38
CA PHE A 79 -6.98 -8.81 -10.30
C PHE A 79 -6.75 -8.01 -9.01
N LEU A 80 -7.83 -7.52 -8.41
CA LEU A 80 -7.84 -6.78 -7.15
C LEU A 80 -8.82 -7.45 -6.19
N LEU A 81 -8.38 -7.69 -4.96
CA LEU A 81 -9.22 -8.23 -3.91
C LEU A 81 -9.58 -7.15 -2.90
N ILE A 82 -10.88 -6.91 -2.72
CA ILE A 82 -11.43 -5.94 -1.77
C ILE A 82 -12.11 -6.71 -0.65
N LYS A 83 -11.78 -6.37 0.60
CA LYS A 83 -12.48 -6.87 1.78
C LYS A 83 -13.43 -5.81 2.29
N VAL A 84 -14.69 -6.17 2.49
CA VAL A 84 -15.73 -5.31 3.05
C VAL A 84 -16.17 -5.88 4.39
N ASP A 85 -15.91 -5.16 5.48
CA ASP A 85 -16.34 -5.52 6.83
C ASP A 85 -17.21 -4.44 7.46
N ALA A 86 -17.92 -4.80 8.53
CA ALA A 86 -18.67 -3.84 9.32
C ALA A 86 -18.75 -4.31 10.79
N PRO A 87 -19.02 -3.40 11.74
CA PRO A 87 -19.22 -3.75 13.15
C PRO A 87 -20.27 -4.84 13.32
N LEU A 88 -19.98 -5.83 14.16
CA LEU A 88 -20.81 -7.04 14.37
C LEU A 88 -22.28 -6.70 14.62
N LEU A 89 -22.57 -5.82 15.58
CA LEU A 89 -23.94 -5.43 15.91
C LEU A 89 -24.65 -4.72 14.74
N GLN A 90 -23.93 -3.96 13.92
CA GLN A 90 -24.50 -3.31 12.75
C GLN A 90 -24.84 -4.35 11.67
N ARG A 91 -23.98 -5.36 11.48
CA ARG A 91 -24.24 -6.49 10.58
C ARG A 91 -25.44 -7.32 11.05
N TYR A 92 -25.56 -7.57 12.35
CA TYR A 92 -26.72 -8.25 12.93
C TYR A 92 -28.01 -7.44 12.73
N ARG A 93 -27.99 -6.12 12.94
CA ARG A 93 -29.16 -5.26 12.66
C ARG A 93 -29.57 -5.30 11.19
N ARG A 94 -28.59 -5.29 10.27
CA ARG A 94 -28.84 -5.44 8.83
C ARG A 94 -29.39 -6.84 8.49
N HIS A 95 -28.95 -7.88 9.20
CA HIS A 95 -29.51 -9.24 9.11
C HIS A 95 -30.94 -9.32 9.61
N GLY A 96 -31.33 -8.50 10.60
CA GLY A 96 -32.70 -8.47 11.13
C GLY A 96 -33.78 -8.12 10.11
N PHE A 97 -33.42 -7.61 8.93
CA PHE A 97 -34.33 -7.36 7.80
C PHE A 97 -34.47 -8.58 6.86
N ASP A 98 -33.78 -9.69 7.14
CA ASP A 98 -33.86 -10.93 6.38
C ASP A 98 -35.15 -11.69 6.69
N ARG A 99 -35.62 -12.54 5.77
CA ARG A 99 -36.90 -13.28 5.90
C ARG A 99 -36.89 -14.27 7.06
N ASN A 100 -35.72 -14.70 7.52
CA ASN A 100 -35.54 -15.60 8.65
C ASN A 100 -34.41 -15.09 9.57
N PRO A 101 -34.72 -14.20 10.53
CA PRO A 101 -33.70 -13.61 11.39
C PRO A 101 -33.14 -14.65 12.35
N LEU A 102 -31.82 -14.77 12.39
CA LEU A 102 -31.10 -15.61 13.34
C LEU A 102 -31.11 -14.95 14.72
N SER A 103 -30.98 -15.73 15.79
CA SER A 103 -30.63 -15.17 17.10
C SER A 103 -29.24 -14.54 17.04
N LEU A 104 -28.93 -13.62 17.97
CA LEU A 104 -27.60 -13.03 18.04
C LEU A 104 -26.51 -14.10 18.21
N GLU A 105 -26.75 -15.10 19.06
CA GLU A 105 -25.80 -16.19 19.29
C GLU A 105 -25.55 -17.01 18.01
N GLU A 106 -26.61 -17.37 17.28
CA GLU A 106 -26.47 -18.14 16.04
C GLU A 106 -25.79 -17.31 14.94
N PHE A 107 -26.10 -16.01 14.87
CA PHE A 107 -25.42 -15.09 13.96
C PHE A 107 -23.91 -15.01 14.26
N VAL A 108 -23.54 -14.89 15.53
CA VAL A 108 -22.12 -14.86 15.96
C VAL A 108 -21.44 -16.17 15.64
N ARG A 109 -22.07 -17.32 15.92
CA ARG A 109 -21.50 -18.64 15.62
C ARG A 109 -21.20 -18.81 14.12
N GLN A 110 -22.13 -18.42 13.27
CA GLN A 110 -21.93 -18.48 11.81
C GLN A 110 -20.88 -17.47 11.32
N ASP A 111 -20.80 -16.30 11.95
CA ASP A 111 -19.77 -15.32 11.61
C ASP A 111 -18.37 -15.79 12.01
N ASP A 112 -18.23 -16.38 13.20
CA ASP A 112 -16.97 -16.93 13.67
C ASP A 112 -16.47 -18.06 12.76
N ASP A 113 -17.35 -18.99 12.36
CA ASP A 113 -16.98 -20.05 11.40
C ASP A 113 -16.54 -19.44 10.05
N ARG A 114 -17.24 -18.41 9.56
CA ARG A 114 -16.88 -17.74 8.31
C ARG A 114 -15.56 -16.97 8.38
N VAL A 115 -15.23 -16.37 9.53
CA VAL A 115 -14.03 -15.55 9.69
C VAL A 115 -12.82 -16.42 10.06
N PHE A 116 -12.99 -17.31 11.03
CA PHE A 116 -11.94 -18.07 11.71
C PHE A 116 -11.95 -19.57 11.42
N GLY A 117 -12.95 -20.10 10.71
CA GLY A 117 -12.97 -21.49 10.26
C GLY A 117 -11.82 -21.83 9.32
N THR A 118 -11.65 -23.13 9.03
CA THR A 118 -10.48 -23.68 8.33
C THR A 118 -10.25 -23.07 6.93
N LEU A 119 -11.32 -22.62 6.26
CA LEU A 119 -11.30 -21.93 4.97
C LEU A 119 -11.83 -20.49 5.06
N GLY A 120 -11.80 -19.90 6.26
CA GLY A 120 -12.40 -18.62 6.57
C GLY A 120 -11.67 -17.41 5.97
N LEU A 121 -12.27 -16.23 6.15
CA LEU A 121 -11.76 -14.96 5.64
C LEU A 121 -10.34 -14.63 6.14
N HIS A 122 -9.91 -15.19 7.27
CA HIS A 122 -8.56 -15.03 7.79
C HIS A 122 -7.49 -15.53 6.81
N ALA A 123 -7.74 -16.64 6.11
CA ALA A 123 -6.79 -17.22 5.14
C ALA A 123 -6.59 -16.31 3.91
N ILE A 124 -7.57 -15.46 3.61
CA ILE A 124 -7.60 -14.57 2.44
C ILE A 124 -6.91 -13.23 2.73
N ARG A 125 -6.79 -12.85 4.01
CA ARG A 125 -6.28 -11.54 4.47
C ARG A 125 -4.96 -11.09 3.81
N PRO A 126 -3.93 -11.93 3.60
CA PRO A 126 -2.68 -11.49 2.99
C PRO A 126 -2.81 -11.02 1.53
N PHE A 127 -3.91 -11.38 0.86
CA PHE A 127 -4.15 -11.07 -0.55
C PHE A 127 -5.06 -9.86 -0.75
N VAL A 128 -5.67 -9.35 0.32
CA VAL A 128 -6.54 -8.18 0.29
C VAL A 128 -5.71 -6.94 -0.01
N LYS A 129 -6.14 -6.15 -1.00
CA LYS A 129 -5.48 -4.90 -1.42
C LYS A 129 -6.20 -3.64 -0.94
N VAL A 130 -7.48 -3.77 -0.61
CA VAL A 130 -8.30 -2.68 -0.07
C VAL A 130 -9.18 -3.24 1.03
N ASN A 131 -9.12 -2.62 2.21
CA ASN A 131 -10.03 -2.90 3.31
C ASN A 131 -11.05 -1.77 3.42
N VAL A 132 -12.31 -2.08 3.18
CA VAL A 132 -13.45 -1.17 3.32
C VAL A 132 -14.16 -1.51 4.63
N LEU A 133 -14.13 -0.58 5.58
CA LEU A 133 -14.88 -0.71 6.83
C LEU A 133 -16.20 0.06 6.70
N ASN A 134 -17.29 -0.65 6.43
CA ASN A 134 -18.62 -0.09 6.27
C ASN A 134 -19.31 0.16 7.62
N THR A 135 -18.92 1.24 8.28
CA THR A 135 -19.59 1.78 9.49
C THR A 135 -20.80 2.65 9.18
N PHE A 136 -21.06 2.94 7.91
CA PHE A 136 -22.05 3.92 7.48
C PHE A 136 -23.49 3.40 7.61
N GLN A 137 -24.42 4.32 7.90
CA GLN A 137 -25.85 4.00 8.02
C GLN A 137 -26.58 4.10 6.67
N THR A 138 -26.07 4.93 5.76
CA THR A 138 -26.69 5.16 4.45
C THR A 138 -25.77 4.72 3.30
N VAL A 139 -26.37 4.35 2.17
CA VAL A 139 -25.63 4.00 0.95
C VAL A 139 -24.84 5.19 0.38
N PRO A 140 -25.38 6.42 0.31
CA PRO A 140 -24.62 7.58 -0.15
C PRO A 140 -23.36 7.88 0.65
N ASP A 141 -23.40 7.69 1.98
CA ASP A 141 -22.21 7.88 2.83
C ASP A 141 -21.13 6.84 2.52
N LEU A 142 -21.53 5.57 2.32
CA LEU A 142 -20.61 4.53 1.88
C LEU A 142 -20.01 4.84 0.51
N TYR A 143 -20.81 5.34 -0.45
CA TYR A 143 -20.32 5.70 -1.78
C TYR A 143 -19.31 6.85 -1.71
N SER A 144 -19.61 7.86 -0.91
CA SER A 144 -18.70 9.00 -0.66
C SER A 144 -17.38 8.52 -0.04
N HIS A 145 -17.45 7.53 0.87
CA HIS A 145 -16.25 6.89 1.40
C HIS A 145 -15.45 6.14 0.32
N LEU A 146 -16.10 5.33 -0.52
CA LEU A 146 -15.45 4.60 -1.62
C LEU A 146 -14.78 5.54 -2.62
N ASP A 147 -15.40 6.69 -2.92
CA ASP A 147 -14.81 7.75 -3.73
C ASP A 147 -13.58 8.37 -3.03
N SER A 148 -13.67 8.68 -1.73
CA SER A 148 -12.56 9.29 -0.97
C SER A 148 -11.33 8.40 -0.85
N ILE A 149 -11.49 7.07 -0.74
CA ILE A 149 -10.37 6.13 -0.74
C ILE A 149 -9.88 5.78 -2.15
N ASN A 150 -10.52 6.34 -3.19
CA ASN A 150 -10.23 6.06 -4.60
C ASN A 150 -10.10 4.54 -4.86
N VAL A 151 -11.18 3.80 -4.58
CA VAL A 151 -11.21 2.34 -4.71
C VAL A 151 -10.89 1.86 -6.14
N LEU A 152 -11.12 2.73 -7.14
CA LEU A 152 -10.89 2.48 -8.56
C LEU A 152 -9.44 2.74 -9.02
N SER A 153 -8.55 3.17 -8.13
CA SER A 153 -7.17 3.50 -8.49
C SER A 153 -6.43 2.29 -9.09
N THR A 154 -6.01 2.42 -10.35
CA THR A 154 -5.21 1.40 -11.05
C THR A 154 -3.80 1.25 -10.46
N GLU A 155 -3.33 2.23 -9.68
CA GLU A 155 -2.03 2.14 -8.97
C GLU A 155 -2.00 0.98 -7.96
N ARG A 156 -3.17 0.51 -7.51
CA ARG A 156 -3.31 -0.65 -6.62
C ARG A 156 -2.97 -1.98 -7.30
N LEU A 157 -3.12 -2.04 -8.62
CA LEU A 157 -2.74 -3.20 -9.44
C LEU A 157 -1.29 -3.10 -9.89
N ARG A 158 -0.90 -1.91 -10.36
CA ARG A 158 0.43 -1.63 -10.87
C ARG A 158 0.83 -0.22 -10.43
N PRO A 159 1.67 -0.09 -9.39
CA PRO A 159 2.10 1.23 -8.94
C PRO A 159 2.88 1.94 -10.05
N ARG A 160 2.72 3.27 -10.12
CA ARG A 160 3.62 4.12 -10.90
C ARG A 160 5.01 4.12 -10.30
N TRP A 161 6.00 4.55 -11.09
CA TRP A 161 7.41 4.56 -10.67
C TRP A 161 7.64 5.25 -9.34
N ASP A 162 7.05 6.43 -9.11
CA ASP A 162 7.23 7.14 -7.85
C ASP A 162 6.68 6.37 -6.65
N SER A 163 5.47 5.81 -6.77
CA SER A 163 4.85 4.99 -5.71
C SER A 163 5.66 3.72 -5.46
N TYR A 164 6.21 3.10 -6.51
CA TYR A 164 7.08 1.93 -6.40
C TYR A 164 8.39 2.26 -5.65
N PHE A 165 9.13 3.28 -6.10
CA PHE A 165 10.41 3.64 -5.48
C PHE A 165 10.24 4.24 -4.09
N MET A 166 9.15 4.96 -3.81
CA MET A 166 8.85 5.43 -2.46
C MET A 166 8.52 4.26 -1.52
N THR A 167 7.76 3.26 -1.99
CA THR A 167 7.49 2.04 -1.20
C THR A 167 8.79 1.30 -0.87
N LEU A 168 9.73 1.25 -1.82
CA LEU A 168 11.05 0.66 -1.59
C LEU A 168 11.90 1.48 -0.60
N ALA A 169 11.81 2.82 -0.63
CA ALA A 169 12.47 3.68 0.36
C ALA A 169 11.91 3.43 1.77
N ASP A 170 10.58 3.31 1.90
CA ASP A 170 9.95 2.95 3.17
C ASP A 170 10.33 1.55 3.64
N LEU A 171 10.41 0.56 2.73
CA LEU A 171 10.89 -0.79 3.06
C LEU A 171 12.35 -0.77 3.53
N ALA A 172 13.23 -0.04 2.84
CA ALA A 172 14.63 0.13 3.23
C ALA A 172 14.75 0.76 4.62
N SER A 173 13.89 1.73 4.95
CA SER A 173 13.86 2.39 6.26
C SER A 173 13.63 1.41 7.43
N GLN A 174 12.98 0.26 7.19
CA GLN A 174 12.75 -0.75 8.23
C GLN A 174 14.05 -1.39 8.73
N ARG A 175 15.14 -1.31 7.96
CA ARG A 175 16.49 -1.73 8.40
C ARG A 175 17.25 -0.68 9.19
N SER A 176 16.70 0.52 9.34
CA SER A 176 17.31 1.57 10.16
C SER A 176 17.53 1.10 11.59
N ASN A 177 18.74 1.36 12.09
CA ASN A 177 19.10 1.08 13.48
C ASN A 177 19.07 2.35 14.35
N CYS A 178 18.73 3.52 13.79
CA CYS A 178 18.75 4.78 14.51
C CYS A 178 17.56 4.89 15.47
N MET A 179 17.83 5.37 16.70
CA MET A 179 16.81 5.56 17.73
C MET A 179 15.93 6.80 17.52
N LYS A 180 16.34 7.76 16.70
CA LYS A 180 15.56 8.99 16.48
C LYS A 180 14.46 8.82 15.43
N ARG A 181 14.79 8.23 14.28
CA ARG A 181 13.90 8.10 13.11
C ARG A 181 14.31 6.94 12.22
N ARG A 182 13.36 6.38 11.48
CA ARG A 182 13.60 5.39 10.42
C ARG A 182 13.51 6.07 9.06
N VAL A 183 14.65 6.31 8.44
CA VAL A 183 14.77 6.96 7.14
C VAL A 183 15.34 5.95 6.15
N GLY A 184 14.77 5.92 4.95
CA GLY A 184 15.25 5.12 3.84
C GLY A 184 15.30 5.94 2.55
N ALA A 185 16.27 5.63 1.71
CA ALA A 185 16.51 6.30 0.45
C ALA A 185 16.84 5.29 -0.66
N ILE A 186 16.34 5.56 -1.87
CA ILE A 186 16.61 4.78 -3.09
C ILE A 186 17.12 5.74 -4.15
N LEU A 187 18.33 5.48 -4.64
CA LEU A 187 18.87 6.18 -5.80
C LEU A 187 18.50 5.41 -7.06
N VAL A 188 17.88 6.09 -8.01
CA VAL A 188 17.36 5.53 -9.26
C VAL A 188 17.98 6.23 -10.45
N ARG A 189 18.27 5.49 -11.51
CA ARG A 189 18.64 6.01 -12.82
C ARG A 189 17.95 5.19 -13.89
N ASP A 190 17.29 5.85 -14.84
CA ASP A 190 16.54 5.20 -15.94
C ASP A 190 15.57 4.12 -15.44
N ASN A 191 14.83 4.42 -14.36
CA ASN A 191 13.92 3.49 -13.68
C ASN A 191 14.58 2.20 -13.15
N ARG A 192 15.90 2.22 -12.91
CA ARG A 192 16.65 1.13 -12.28
C ARG A 192 17.27 1.60 -10.98
N ILE A 193 17.21 0.76 -9.96
CA ILE A 193 17.83 1.03 -8.67
C ILE A 193 19.35 0.97 -8.84
N VAL A 194 20.01 2.06 -8.47
CA VAL A 194 21.47 2.17 -8.44
C VAL A 194 22.01 1.80 -7.05
N ALA A 195 21.38 2.33 -6.01
CA ALA A 195 21.77 2.10 -4.63
C ALA A 195 20.58 2.30 -3.67
N THR A 196 20.71 1.68 -2.50
CA THR A 196 19.75 1.76 -1.39
C THR A 196 20.49 2.21 -0.14
N GLY A 197 19.85 3.06 0.65
CA GLY A 197 20.38 3.51 1.93
C GLY A 197 19.31 3.55 3.01
N TYR A 198 19.74 3.37 4.25
CA TYR A 198 18.95 3.62 5.46
C TYR A 198 19.85 4.28 6.49
N ASN A 199 19.28 5.02 7.44
CA ASN A 199 20.08 5.73 8.44
C ASN A 199 20.54 4.80 9.59
N GLY A 200 21.75 5.02 10.09
CA GLY A 200 22.32 4.21 11.17
C GLY A 200 23.79 4.50 11.45
N THR A 201 24.35 3.88 12.48
CA THR A 201 25.79 3.96 12.79
C THR A 201 26.66 3.35 11.67
N PRO A 202 27.95 3.75 11.56
CA PRO A 202 28.85 3.26 10.53
C PRO A 202 29.05 1.73 10.57
N ARG A 203 29.47 1.17 9.42
CA ARG A 203 29.81 -0.26 9.30
C ARG A 203 30.91 -0.64 10.30
N GLY A 204 30.75 -1.78 10.96
CA GLY A 204 31.72 -2.30 11.95
C GLY A 204 31.63 -1.64 13.34
N VAL A 205 30.69 -0.71 13.55
CA VAL A 205 30.45 -0.08 14.85
C VAL A 205 29.13 -0.60 15.44
N LYS A 206 29.03 -0.61 16.77
CA LYS A 206 27.81 -0.95 17.52
C LYS A 206 26.59 -0.21 16.94
N ASN A 207 25.46 -0.89 16.79
CA ASN A 207 24.27 -0.26 16.22
C ASN A 207 23.73 0.85 17.15
N CYS A 208 23.08 1.88 16.59
CA CYS A 208 22.52 2.95 17.41
C CYS A 208 21.48 2.43 18.41
N ASN A 209 20.62 1.48 18.02
CA ASN A 209 19.64 0.82 18.88
C ASN A 209 20.23 -0.13 19.93
N GLU A 210 21.54 -0.39 19.85
CA GLU A 210 22.31 -1.11 20.87
C GLU A 210 23.11 -0.14 21.75
N GLY A 211 22.89 1.18 21.63
CA GLY A 211 23.62 2.21 22.36
C GLY A 211 24.90 2.70 21.68
N GLY A 212 25.10 2.41 20.39
CA GLY A 212 26.29 2.84 19.62
C GLY A 212 26.37 4.35 19.35
N CYS A 213 25.34 5.14 19.66
CA CYS A 213 25.33 6.59 19.46
C CYS A 213 24.76 7.30 20.70
N ALA A 214 25.61 7.97 21.49
CA ALA A 214 25.20 8.64 22.72
C ALA A 214 24.17 9.76 22.47
N HIS A 215 24.35 10.53 21.39
CA HIS A 215 23.44 11.61 20.97
C HIS A 215 22.02 11.12 20.66
N CYS A 216 21.91 9.97 20.00
CA CYS A 216 20.60 9.41 19.68
C CYS A 216 19.93 8.71 20.87
N ASN A 217 20.71 8.25 21.84
CA ASN A 217 20.22 7.56 23.03
C ASN A 217 20.01 8.50 24.24
N GLY A 218 20.13 9.82 24.05
CA GLY A 218 19.86 10.81 25.11
C GLY A 218 20.89 10.84 26.25
N VAL A 219 22.02 10.14 26.10
CA VAL A 219 23.07 10.04 27.12
C VAL A 219 23.95 11.31 27.15
N SER A 220 23.88 12.15 26.11
CA SER A 220 24.77 13.30 25.93
C SER A 220 24.03 14.63 25.91
N ILE A 221 23.40 15.01 27.03
CA ILE A 221 23.07 16.43 27.30
C ILE A 221 24.23 17.11 28.07
N ALA A 222 25.13 16.35 28.70
CA ALA A 222 26.23 16.92 29.48
C ALA A 222 27.49 17.29 28.65
N ASN A 223 27.77 16.63 27.52
CA ASN A 223 29.08 16.71 26.83
C ASN A 223 29.04 17.01 25.31
N GLY A 224 27.94 17.54 24.75
CA GLY A 224 27.94 18.06 23.37
C GLY A 224 28.37 17.09 22.26
N THR A 225 28.11 15.78 22.42
CA THR A 225 28.60 14.76 21.48
C THR A 225 27.75 14.74 20.21
N ASP A 226 28.40 14.84 19.04
CA ASP A 226 27.74 14.81 17.73
C ASP A 226 27.06 13.45 17.44
N CYS A 227 26.08 13.48 16.54
CA CYS A 227 25.42 12.27 16.05
C CYS A 227 26.37 11.43 15.21
N LEU A 228 26.59 10.17 15.60
CA LEU A 228 27.42 9.22 14.84
C LEU A 228 26.67 8.60 13.63
N CYS A 229 25.34 8.68 13.59
CA CYS A 229 24.56 8.04 12.55
C CYS A 229 24.71 8.76 11.20
N LEU A 230 25.00 7.99 10.15
CA LEU A 230 24.84 8.42 8.77
C LEU A 230 23.35 8.42 8.39
N HIS A 231 22.97 9.37 7.56
CA HIS A 231 21.64 9.49 6.98
C HIS A 231 21.44 8.49 5.83
N ALA A 232 20.18 8.27 5.45
CA ALA A 232 19.85 7.28 4.43
C ALA A 232 20.36 7.72 3.04
N GLU A 233 20.22 9.01 2.74
CA GLU A 233 20.70 9.67 1.53
C GLU A 233 22.21 9.51 1.41
N GLU A 234 22.94 9.75 2.51
CA GLU A 234 24.39 9.60 2.56
C GLU A 234 24.79 8.15 2.28
N ASN A 235 24.15 7.18 2.92
CA ASN A 235 24.45 5.77 2.68
C ASN A 235 24.14 5.35 1.24
N ALA A 236 23.05 5.84 0.64
CA ALA A 236 22.73 5.56 -0.76
C ALA A 236 23.77 6.15 -1.72
N LEU A 237 24.21 7.39 -1.49
CA LEU A 237 25.22 8.06 -2.31
C LEU A 237 26.62 7.44 -2.14
N LEU A 238 27.01 7.10 -0.91
CA LEU A 238 28.29 6.44 -0.62
C LEU A 238 28.36 5.06 -1.26
N GLU A 239 27.26 4.30 -1.19
CA GLU A 239 27.19 3.00 -1.84
C GLU A 239 27.29 3.17 -3.36
N ALA A 240 26.51 4.08 -3.96
CA ALA A 240 26.55 4.32 -5.41
C ALA A 240 27.95 4.73 -5.90
N GLY A 241 28.62 5.63 -5.17
CA GLY A 241 29.78 6.34 -5.68
C GLY A 241 29.42 7.29 -6.83
N ARG A 242 30.34 8.20 -7.17
CA ARG A 242 30.08 9.27 -8.16
C ARG A 242 29.72 8.73 -9.54
N ASP A 243 30.41 7.68 -9.98
CA ASP A 243 30.29 7.16 -11.35
C ASP A 243 28.91 6.52 -11.62
N ARG A 244 28.23 6.02 -10.59
CA ARG A 244 26.94 5.34 -10.75
C ARG A 244 25.73 6.25 -10.65
N VAL A 245 25.85 7.45 -10.07
CA VAL A 245 24.75 8.44 -10.04
C VAL A 245 24.36 8.81 -11.46
N GLY A 246 25.33 9.13 -12.32
CA GLY A 246 25.12 9.36 -13.76
C GLY A 246 24.11 10.47 -14.10
N PRO A 247 23.83 10.68 -15.40
CA PRO A 247 22.78 11.61 -15.82
C PRO A 247 21.39 11.09 -15.40
N ASN A 248 20.44 12.00 -15.21
CA ASN A 248 19.03 11.69 -14.89
C ASN A 248 18.80 10.89 -13.59
N ALA A 249 19.73 10.96 -12.64
CA ALA A 249 19.56 10.30 -11.35
C ALA A 249 18.46 10.99 -10.53
N ILE A 250 17.59 10.17 -9.93
CA ILE A 250 16.52 10.59 -9.04
C ILE A 250 16.74 9.94 -7.67
N LEU A 251 16.72 10.73 -6.60
CA LEU A 251 16.76 10.23 -5.24
C LEU A 251 15.35 10.23 -4.64
N TYR A 252 14.85 9.05 -4.31
CA TYR A 252 13.62 8.87 -3.54
C TYR A 252 13.99 8.74 -2.06
N CYS A 253 13.40 9.54 -1.18
CA CYS A 253 13.63 9.44 0.26
C CYS A 253 12.30 9.58 1.03
N ASN A 254 12.05 8.73 2.02
CA ASN A 254 10.80 8.83 2.76
C ASN A 254 10.70 10.11 3.62
N THR A 255 11.82 10.79 3.87
CA THR A 255 11.89 12.03 4.64
C THR A 255 12.64 13.10 3.83
N CYS A 256 12.19 14.35 3.90
CA CYS A 256 12.88 15.47 3.25
C CYS A 256 14.37 15.52 3.70
N PRO A 257 15.33 15.62 2.76
CA PRO A 257 16.75 15.69 3.10
C PRO A 257 17.10 16.90 3.97
N CYS A 258 18.05 16.71 4.90
CA CYS A 258 18.61 17.82 5.67
C CYS A 258 19.63 18.61 4.83
N LEU A 259 20.01 19.80 5.28
CA LEU A 259 20.99 20.66 4.59
C LEU A 259 22.30 19.94 4.25
N LYS A 260 22.85 19.13 5.17
CA LYS A 260 24.07 18.35 4.93
C LYS A 260 23.90 17.31 3.81
N CYS A 261 22.73 16.68 3.74
CA CYS A 261 22.41 15.73 2.67
C CYS A 261 22.16 16.46 1.35
N THR A 262 21.46 17.60 1.37
CA THR A 262 21.23 18.47 0.21
C THR A 262 22.54 18.82 -0.51
N ILE A 263 23.55 19.28 0.23
CA ILE A 263 24.88 19.60 -0.33
C ILE A 263 25.50 18.38 -1.01
N LYS A 264 25.42 17.19 -0.40
CA LYS A 264 25.98 15.95 -0.94
C LYS A 264 25.21 15.45 -2.16
N ILE A 265 23.88 15.58 -2.16
CA ILE A 265 23.01 15.26 -3.29
C ILE A 265 23.39 16.12 -4.50
N ILE A 266 23.53 17.44 -4.29
CA ILE A 266 23.97 18.38 -5.33
C ILE A 266 25.34 17.95 -5.89
N GLN A 267 26.32 17.76 -5.01
CA GLN A 267 27.68 17.41 -5.41
C GLN A 267 27.76 16.07 -6.15
N SER A 268 26.86 15.13 -5.84
CA SER A 268 26.81 13.81 -6.47
C SER A 268 26.23 13.82 -7.89
N GLY A 269 25.55 14.90 -8.30
CA GLY A 269 25.00 15.05 -9.65
C GLY A 269 23.55 14.55 -9.82
N VAL A 270 22.84 14.27 -8.73
CA VAL A 270 21.39 13.97 -8.75
C VAL A 270 20.63 15.12 -9.39
N LYS A 271 19.59 14.81 -10.16
CA LYS A 271 18.78 15.80 -10.89
C LYS A 271 17.40 16.03 -10.29
N GLU A 272 16.91 15.07 -9.53
CA GLU A 272 15.60 15.17 -8.90
C GLU A 272 15.59 14.48 -7.53
N VAL A 273 14.87 15.09 -6.58
CA VAL A 273 14.61 14.54 -5.25
C VAL A 273 13.10 14.43 -5.05
N VAL A 274 12.65 13.22 -4.74
CA VAL A 274 11.24 12.92 -4.45
C VAL A 274 11.12 12.48 -3.01
N TYR A 275 10.27 13.14 -2.22
CA TYR A 275 10.12 12.85 -0.79
C TYR A 275 8.68 12.72 -0.31
N HIS A 276 8.44 11.98 0.78
CA HIS A 276 7.11 11.84 1.39
C HIS A 276 6.92 12.79 2.58
N LEU A 277 7.68 12.59 3.66
CA LEU A 277 7.47 13.27 4.93
C LEU A 277 8.24 14.59 4.94
N SER A 278 7.54 15.69 5.24
CA SER A 278 8.20 16.97 5.51
C SER A 278 8.88 16.89 6.87
N TYR A 279 10.20 16.73 6.86
CA TYR A 279 11.04 17.22 7.93
C TYR A 279 11.42 18.65 7.54
N LYS A 280 11.16 19.63 8.43
CA LYS A 280 11.48 21.06 8.29
C LYS A 280 12.20 21.34 6.97
N VAL A 281 11.44 21.66 5.92
CA VAL A 281 12.06 22.08 4.66
C VAL A 281 12.75 23.38 5.01
N ASP A 282 14.04 23.27 5.28
CA ASP A 282 14.87 24.41 5.55
C ASP A 282 14.84 25.26 4.28
N GLU A 283 14.42 26.53 4.37
CA GLU A 283 14.37 27.44 3.22
C GLU A 283 15.73 27.46 2.50
N ASP A 284 16.81 27.27 3.27
CA ASP A 284 18.17 27.11 2.79
C ASP A 284 18.36 25.87 1.89
N SER A 285 17.76 24.72 2.24
CA SER A 285 17.84 23.51 1.41
C SER A 285 17.07 23.66 0.10
N ALA A 286 15.89 24.27 0.15
CA ALA A 286 15.10 24.55 -1.06
C ALA A 286 15.83 25.52 -1.99
N ARG A 287 16.41 26.60 -1.44
CA ARG A 287 17.21 27.59 -2.18
C ARG A 287 18.42 26.93 -2.86
N LEU A 288 19.17 26.08 -2.16
CA LEU A 288 20.33 25.39 -2.73
C LEU A 288 19.93 24.43 -3.87
N PHE A 289 18.83 23.69 -3.74
CA PHE A 289 18.34 22.85 -4.84
C PHE A 289 17.96 23.69 -6.06
N GLN A 290 17.31 24.85 -5.84
CA GLN A 290 16.95 25.77 -6.92
C GLN A 290 18.19 26.34 -7.62
N GLU A 291 19.18 26.83 -6.88
CA GLU A 291 20.45 27.35 -7.42
C GLU A 291 21.21 26.29 -8.22
N ALA A 292 21.18 25.03 -7.76
CA ALA A 292 21.83 23.90 -8.44
C ALA A 292 21.01 23.32 -9.62
N GLY A 293 19.79 23.82 -9.87
CA GLY A 293 18.89 23.31 -10.90
C GLY A 293 18.39 21.88 -10.65
N ILE A 294 18.25 21.48 -9.38
CA ILE A 294 17.69 20.18 -8.98
C ILE A 294 16.20 20.33 -8.70
N HIS A 295 15.39 19.47 -9.32
CA HIS A 295 13.96 19.45 -9.05
C HIS A 295 13.68 18.76 -7.71
N ILE A 296 12.88 19.40 -6.85
CA ILE A 296 12.44 18.80 -5.60
C ILE A 296 10.91 18.77 -5.56
N ARG A 297 10.33 17.62 -5.27
CA ARG A 297 8.88 17.48 -5.14
C ARG A 297 8.47 16.47 -4.09
N ARG A 298 7.28 16.70 -3.55
CA ARG A 298 6.65 15.82 -2.59
C ARG A 298 5.76 14.80 -3.30
N HIS A 299 5.87 13.52 -2.94
CA HIS A 299 5.02 12.44 -3.43
C HIS A 299 4.32 11.72 -2.28
N PHE A 300 3.01 11.58 -2.38
CA PHE A 300 2.22 10.76 -1.46
C PHE A 300 1.94 9.42 -2.16
N PRO A 301 2.57 8.32 -1.74
CA PRO A 301 2.29 7.02 -2.30
C PRO A 301 0.83 6.65 -1.96
N THR A 302 0.10 6.21 -2.98
CA THR A 302 -1.20 5.56 -2.77
C THR A 302 -0.98 4.35 -1.86
N THR A 303 -1.58 4.35 -0.66
CA THR A 303 -1.35 3.31 0.36
C THR A 303 -1.46 1.91 -0.25
N ILE A 304 -0.34 1.20 -0.35
CA ILE A 304 -0.25 -0.20 -0.82
C ILE A 304 -0.31 -1.17 0.37
N VAL A 305 -0.98 -0.78 1.46
CA VAL A 305 -1.05 -1.55 2.72
C VAL A 305 -2.42 -2.15 2.90
#